data_AF-A0A2I0CW23-F1
#
_entry.id   AF-A0A2I0CW23-F1
#
_cell.length_a   1.000
_cell.length_b   1.000
_cell.length_c   1.000
_cell.angle_alpha   90.00
_cell.angle_beta   90.00
_cell.angle_gamma   90.00
#
_symmetry.space_group_name_H-M   'P 1'
#
loop_
_entity.id
_entity.type
_entity.pdbx_description
1 polymer ?
#
loop_
_entity_poly.entity_id
_entity_poly.type
_entity_poly.pdbx_seq_one_letter_code
_entity_poly.pdbx_strand_id
1 'polypeptide(L)' 'EYYKNTGFGLFLSREILAITNLTISESGEYGRGARFVIRVPRNGYRDAMAELPA' A
#
# COMPACT_ATOMS: atom_id res chain seq x y z
N GLU A 1 0.89 4.18 -25.23
CA GLU A 1 1.62 3.25 -24.35
C GLU A 1 2.68 3.95 -23.48
N TYR A 2 2.31 4.67 -22.42
CA TYR A 2 3.27 5.48 -21.62
C TYR A 2 3.85 4.77 -20.39
N TYR A 3 3.56 3.49 -20.18
CA TYR A 3 4.15 2.74 -19.07
C TYR A 3 4.78 1.45 -19.57
N LYS A 4 6.08 1.52 -19.88
CA LYS A 4 6.91 0.32 -20.03
C LYS A 4 6.99 -0.33 -18.65
N ASN A 5 6.72 -1.64 -18.54
CA ASN A 5 6.91 -2.42 -17.31
C ASN A 5 8.41 -2.52 -16.95
N THR A 6 9.00 -1.42 -16.53
CA THR A 6 10.42 -1.27 -16.15
C THR A 6 10.72 -1.86 -14.78
N GLY A 7 9.68 -2.28 -14.03
CA GLY A 7 9.81 -2.67 -12.62
C GLY A 7 9.85 -1.48 -11.66
N PHE A 8 9.87 -0.23 -12.15
CA PHE A 8 9.91 0.96 -11.28
C PHE A 8 8.62 1.25 -10.52
N GLY A 9 7.48 0.70 -10.97
CA GLY A 9 6.18 0.97 -10.33
C GLY A 9 6.14 0.55 -8.86
N LEU A 10 6.52 -0.69 -8.56
CA LEU A 10 6.53 -1.19 -7.18
C LEU A 10 7.57 -0.47 -6.32
N PHE A 11 8.75 -0.17 -6.89
CA PHE A 11 9.77 0.64 -6.21
C PHE A 11 9.20 2.01 -5.81
N LEU A 12 8.65 2.76 -6.78
CA LEU A 12 8.08 4.08 -6.53
C LEU A 12 6.94 4.03 -5.51
N SER A 13 6.04 3.05 -5.61
CA SER A 13 4.98 2.85 -4.62
C SER A 13 5.54 2.64 -3.21
N ARG A 14 6.62 1.86 -3.06
CA ARG A 14 7.27 1.66 -1.76
C ARG A 14 7.88 2.95 -1.22
N GLU A 15 8.54 3.74 -2.07
CA GLU A 15 9.13 5.02 -1.64
C GLU A 15 8.06 6.04 -1.23
N ILE A 16 6.96 6.14 -1.98
CA ILE A 16 5.84 7.04 -1.63
C ILE A 16 5.22 6.63 -0.28
N LEU A 17 4.97 5.35 -0.07
CA LEU A 17 4.40 4.83 1.18
C LEU A 17 5.34 5.02 2.37
N ALA A 18 6.65 4.87 2.16
CA ALA A 18 7.65 5.06 3.22
C ALA A 18 7.68 6.49 3.78
N ILE A 19 7.37 7.51 2.96
CA ILE A 19 7.28 8.92 3.40
C ILE A 19 6.30 9.08 4.58
N THR A 20 5.21 8.32 4.58
CA THR A 20 4.16 8.38 5.62
C THR A 20 4.22 7.21 6.59
N ASN A 21 5.36 6.51 6.68
CA ASN A 21 5.56 5.34 7.53
C ASN A 21 4.59 4.18 7.23
N LEU A 22 4.15 4.06 5.98
CA LEU A 22 3.37 2.95 5.47
C LEU A 22 4.31 1.91 4.86
N THR A 23 3.92 0.64 4.93
CA THR A 23 4.69 -0.46 4.32
C THR A 23 3.84 -1.21 3.32
N ILE A 24 4.48 -1.74 2.27
CA ILE A 24 3.85 -2.61 1.27
C ILE A 24 4.63 -3.91 1.15
N SER A 25 3.92 -5.03 1.05
CA SER A 25 4.50 -6.37 0.86
C SER A 25 3.67 -7.18 -0.12
N GLU A 26 4.31 -7.96 -0.98
CA GLU A 26 3.62 -8.98 -1.80
C GLU A 26 3.31 -10.22 -0.95
N SER A 27 2.10 -10.74 -1.07
CA SER A 27 1.60 -11.98 -0.42
C SER A 27 0.77 -12.83 -1.39
N GLY A 28 0.98 -12.64 -2.70
CA GLY A 28 0.36 -13.46 -3.73
C GLY A 28 0.94 -14.87 -3.72
N GLU A 29 0.15 -15.83 -4.22
CA GLU A 29 0.62 -17.19 -4.48
C GLU A 29 0.82 -17.34 -5.99
N TYR A 30 1.96 -17.91 -6.39
CA TYR A 30 2.26 -18.15 -7.80
C TYR A 30 1.14 -18.93 -8.47
N GLY A 31 0.69 -18.46 -9.65
CA GLY A 31 -0.42 -19.06 -10.39
C GLY A 31 -1.82 -18.70 -9.86
N ARG A 32 -1.94 -17.98 -8.74
CA ARG A 32 -3.23 -17.51 -8.18
C ARG A 32 -3.43 -15.99 -8.26
N GLY A 33 -2.52 -15.31 -8.93
CA GLY A 33 -2.54 -13.85 -9.09
C GLY A 33 -1.64 -13.12 -8.10
N ALA A 34 -1.59 -11.80 -8.24
CA ALA A 34 -0.76 -10.93 -7.40
C ALA A 34 -1.60 -10.31 -6.28
N ARG A 35 -1.05 -10.27 -5.06
CA ARG A 35 -1.68 -9.61 -3.91
C ARG A 35 -0.66 -8.76 -3.17
N PHE A 36 -0.89 -7.46 -3.13
CA PHE A 36 -0.08 -6.53 -2.36
C PHE A 36 -0.85 -6.08 -1.12
N VAL A 37 -0.18 -6.10 0.03
CA VAL A 37 -0.73 -5.71 1.33
C VAL A 37 -0.05 -4.44 1.78
N ILE A 38 -0.82 -3.39 2.01
CA ILE A 38 -0.36 -2.14 2.60
C ILE A 38 -0.72 -2.16 4.09
N ARG A 39 0.26 -1.94 4.98
CA ARG A 39 0.01 -1.80 6.42
C ARG A 39 0.06 -0.33 6.81
N VAL A 40 -0.99 0.11 7.47
CA VAL A 40 -1.20 1.48 7.95
C VAL A 40 -1.12 1.47 9.48
N PRO A 41 -0.29 2.30 10.13
CA PRO A 41 -0.28 2.41 11.58
C PRO A 41 -1.59 3.01 12.09
N ARG A 42 -1.90 2.82 13.39
CA ARG A 42 -3.19 3.16 14.02
C ARG A 42 -3.64 4.62 13.86
N ASN A 43 -2.74 5.55 13.53
CA ASN A 43 -3.04 6.97 13.30
C ASN A 43 -2.72 7.42 11.86
N GLY A 44 -2.47 6.47 10.94
CA GLY A 44 -2.11 6.75 9.54
C GLY A 44 -3.31 6.94 8.61
N TYR A 45 -4.53 6.84 9.14
CA TYR A 45 -5.78 7.09 8.43
C TYR A 45 -6.79 7.73 9.38
N ARG A 46 -7.77 8.45 8.81
CA ARG A 46 -8.92 8.94 9.58
C ARG A 46 -9.87 7.77 9.80
N ASP A 47 -10.10 7.42 11.06
CA ASP A 47 -11.12 6.46 11.44
C ASP A 47 -12.47 7.18 11.47
N ALA A 48 -13.30 6.92 10.46
CA ALA A 48 -14.62 7.53 10.33
C ALA A 48 -15.55 7.18 11.51
N MET A 49 -15.26 6.12 12.28
CA MET A 49 -16.03 5.73 13.47
C MET A 49 -15.50 6.32 14.77
N ALA A 50 -14.27 6.85 14.80
CA ALA A 50 -13.72 7.51 15.99
C ALA A 50 -14.24 8.95 16.19
N GLU A 51 -14.84 9.55 15.16
CA GLU A 51 -15.41 10.91 15.19
C GLU A 51 -16.91 10.93 15.58
N LEU A 52 -17.56 9.77 15.69
CA LEU A 52 -18.95 9.69 16.18
C LEU A 52 -18.94 9.82 17.71
N PRO A 53 -19.64 10.82 18.29
CA PRO A 53 -19.82 10.88 19.73
C PRO A 53 -20.59 9.64 20.19
N ALA A 54 -20.13 9.04 21.30
CA ALA A 54 -20.72 7.88 21.95
C ALA A 54 -22.20 8.10 22.30
#